data_AF-A0A7Y4YNQ7-F1
#
_entry.id   AF-A0A7Y4YNQ7-F1
#
_cell.length_a   1.000
_cell.length_b   1.000
_cell.length_c   1.000
_cell.angle_alpha   90.00
_cell.angle_beta   90.00
_cell.angle_gamma   90.00
#
_symmetry.space_group_name_H-M   'P 1'
#
loop_
_entity.id
_entity.type
_entity.pdbx_description
1 polymer ?
#
loop_
_entity_poly.entity_id
_entity_poly.type
_entity_poly.pdbx_seq_one_letter_code
_entity_poly.pdbx_strand_id
1 'polypeptide(L)'
;MSKDTIKQQILNLVEQYSALQYAPKEFNAGSSVIPPSGKVIGSAELKNMVEASLDGWLTTGRFNEAFEKRFAEFVGVPYALTTTSGSSANLLAFTALTSHKLGARALKPGDEVITVAAGFPTTVNPMLQNGMVPVFVDVDPTTYNIDPSKIEAALSSKTKAIMIAHTLGNPFDLDVVMTVAKKHDLWVIEDCCDALGSRYKGQHVGTFGHIATCSFYPAHHITMGEGGMIFTKDRDLRGIIESFRDWGRDCYCGPGCDNTCGKRFGQQLGSLPMGYDHKYTYSHLGYNLKITDMQAACALAQMDRLPDFIEARKRNFAFLKARLKSCEEFLVLPEATAGSEPSWFGFPITVREAAGVDRVELLKYLDQYKIGTRLLFAGNLTRQPYFEGRNYRISGELTNTDTIMNNTLWIGVYPGLTEEMLNFVVEKIEAFFGVNF
;
A
#
# COMPACT_ATOMS: atom_id res chain seq x y z
N MET A 1 -45.70 -4.77 1.72
CA MET A 1 -44.50 -3.93 1.46
C MET A 1 -43.54 -4.76 0.61
N SER A 2 -43.02 -4.24 -0.51
CA SER A 2 -42.10 -5.01 -1.37
C SER A 2 -40.70 -5.10 -0.75
N LYS A 3 -39.87 -6.06 -1.22
CA LYS A 3 -38.47 -6.16 -0.81
C LYS A 3 -37.71 -4.85 -1.06
N ASP A 4 -37.96 -4.20 -2.19
CA ASP A 4 -37.32 -2.93 -2.55
C ASP A 4 -37.74 -1.78 -1.62
N THR A 5 -39.03 -1.72 -1.24
CA THR A 5 -39.49 -0.71 -0.27
C THR A 5 -38.84 -0.91 1.11
N ILE A 6 -38.73 -2.15 1.59
CA ILE A 6 -38.07 -2.46 2.86
C ILE A 6 -36.58 -2.09 2.78
N LYS A 7 -35.91 -2.46 1.69
CA LYS A 7 -34.50 -2.11 1.45
C LYS A 7 -34.31 -0.59 1.51
N GLN A 8 -35.15 0.18 0.82
CA GLN A 8 -35.03 1.65 0.84
C GLN A 8 -35.26 2.23 2.25
N GLN A 9 -36.19 1.69 3.02
CA GLN A 9 -36.39 2.11 4.42
C GLN A 9 -35.16 1.83 5.28
N ILE A 10 -34.54 0.67 5.13
CA ILE A 10 -33.28 0.34 5.83
C ILE A 10 -32.20 1.35 5.46
N LEU A 11 -32.00 1.64 4.17
CA LEU A 11 -30.97 2.58 3.72
C LEU A 11 -31.22 4.01 4.22
N ASN A 12 -32.49 4.43 4.33
CA ASN A 12 -32.83 5.73 4.91
C ASN A 12 -32.52 5.79 6.42
N LEU A 13 -32.75 4.71 7.17
CA LEU A 13 -32.36 4.64 8.59
C LEU A 13 -30.85 4.63 8.77
N VAL A 14 -30.12 3.93 7.89
CA VAL A 14 -28.65 3.94 7.86
C VAL A 14 -28.11 5.35 7.62
N GLU A 15 -28.74 6.12 6.73
CA GLU A 15 -28.38 7.53 6.50
C GLU A 15 -28.53 8.39 7.74
N GLN A 16 -29.68 8.31 8.40
CA GLN A 16 -29.96 9.04 9.63
C GLN A 16 -28.96 8.68 10.74
N TYR A 17 -28.68 7.38 10.90
CA TYR A 17 -27.67 6.91 11.84
C TYR A 17 -26.28 7.47 11.51
N SER A 18 -25.89 7.41 10.22
CA SER A 18 -24.58 7.88 9.77
C SER A 18 -24.38 9.37 10.01
N ALA A 19 -25.43 10.18 9.81
CA ALA A 19 -25.39 11.62 10.07
C ALA A 19 -25.11 11.94 11.55
N LEU A 20 -25.64 11.14 12.47
CA LEU A 20 -25.38 11.28 13.91
C LEU A 20 -24.00 10.75 14.30
N GLN A 21 -23.63 9.57 13.80
CA GLN A 21 -22.40 8.86 14.20
C GLN A 21 -21.14 9.55 13.69
N TYR A 22 -21.19 10.11 12.47
CA TYR A 22 -20.03 10.72 11.79
C TYR A 22 -20.14 12.24 11.68
N ALA A 23 -20.99 12.87 12.52
CA ALA A 23 -21.03 14.31 12.65
C ALA A 23 -19.63 14.85 13.02
N PRO A 24 -19.19 15.97 12.41
CA PRO A 24 -17.95 16.64 12.79
C PRO A 24 -17.94 16.94 14.29
N LYS A 25 -16.82 16.64 14.94
CA LYS A 25 -16.59 16.97 16.35
C LYS A 25 -15.77 18.25 16.41
N GLU A 26 -16.12 19.12 17.36
CA GLU A 26 -15.34 20.33 17.64
C GLU A 26 -13.94 19.95 18.15
N PHE A 27 -12.93 20.61 17.60
CA PHE A 27 -11.56 20.43 18.04
C PHE A 27 -11.32 21.21 19.34
N ASN A 28 -10.79 20.52 20.33
CA ASN A 28 -10.43 21.09 21.63
C ASN A 28 -8.93 20.89 21.85
N ALA A 29 -8.15 21.96 21.71
CA ALA A 29 -6.70 21.95 21.85
C ALA A 29 -6.25 21.26 23.15
N GLY A 30 -5.26 20.36 23.06
CA GLY A 30 -4.72 19.60 24.19
C GLY A 30 -5.57 18.43 24.71
N SER A 31 -6.82 18.26 24.24
CA SER A 31 -7.67 17.13 24.64
C SER A 31 -8.15 16.29 23.46
N SER A 32 -8.40 16.90 22.31
CA SER A 32 -8.74 16.20 21.07
C SER A 32 -7.52 15.50 20.49
N VAL A 33 -7.69 14.24 20.11
CA VAL A 33 -6.61 13.45 19.48
C VAL A 33 -6.42 13.90 18.04
N ILE A 34 -5.16 14.13 17.67
CA ILE A 34 -4.71 14.41 16.31
C ILE A 34 -3.93 13.18 15.84
N PRO A 35 -4.60 12.16 15.26
CA PRO A 35 -3.92 10.93 14.91
C PRO A 35 -3.05 11.12 13.66
N PRO A 36 -1.98 10.32 13.49
CA PRO A 36 -1.12 10.41 12.32
C PRO A 36 -1.81 9.90 11.05
N SER A 37 -2.84 9.07 11.19
CA SER A 37 -3.65 8.54 10.10
C SER A 37 -5.04 8.18 10.60
N GLY A 38 -6.02 8.08 9.71
CA GLY A 38 -7.33 7.57 10.05
C GLY A 38 -8.24 7.39 8.84
N LYS A 39 -9.33 6.65 9.05
CA LYS A 39 -10.38 6.48 8.05
C LYS A 39 -11.36 7.65 8.12
N VAL A 40 -11.83 8.07 6.94
CA VAL A 40 -12.94 9.02 6.81
C VAL A 40 -14.03 8.31 6.02
N ILE A 41 -15.05 7.82 6.72
CA ILE A 41 -16.21 7.09 6.17
C ILE A 41 -17.50 7.88 6.46
N GLY A 42 -18.58 7.57 5.75
CA GLY A 42 -19.89 8.20 5.94
C GLY A 42 -21.04 7.33 5.46
N SER A 43 -22.15 7.98 5.10
CA SER A 43 -23.41 7.32 4.73
C SER A 43 -23.25 6.37 3.54
N ALA A 44 -22.46 6.72 2.53
CA ALA A 44 -22.28 5.92 1.32
C ALA A 44 -21.62 4.56 1.63
N GLU A 45 -20.54 4.56 2.42
CA GLU A 45 -19.86 3.33 2.81
C GLU A 45 -20.79 2.40 3.60
N LEU A 46 -21.54 2.95 4.58
CA LEU A 46 -22.45 2.16 5.39
C LEU A 46 -23.64 1.61 4.58
N LYS A 47 -24.23 2.42 3.70
CA LYS A 47 -25.31 1.99 2.80
C LYS A 47 -24.84 0.83 1.92
N ASN A 48 -23.69 0.96 1.26
CA ASN A 48 -23.13 -0.09 0.41
C ASN A 48 -22.87 -1.39 1.18
N MET A 49 -22.27 -1.32 2.38
CA MET A 49 -22.04 -2.51 3.21
C MET A 49 -23.36 -3.19 3.63
N VAL A 50 -24.38 -2.41 3.98
CA VAL A 50 -25.70 -2.93 4.32
C VAL A 50 -26.36 -3.56 3.10
N GLU A 51 -26.25 -2.95 1.92
CA GLU A 51 -26.73 -3.57 0.68
C GLU A 51 -26.06 -4.91 0.40
N ALA A 52 -24.73 -4.99 0.48
CA ALA A 52 -24.00 -6.25 0.29
C ALA A 52 -24.41 -7.31 1.33
N SER A 53 -24.71 -6.89 2.56
CA SER A 53 -25.23 -7.77 3.61
C SER A 53 -26.63 -8.29 3.28
N LEU A 54 -27.50 -7.44 2.74
CA LEU A 54 -28.86 -7.80 2.32
C LEU A 54 -28.87 -8.71 1.08
N ASP A 55 -27.86 -8.62 0.22
CA ASP A 55 -27.73 -9.49 -0.96
C ASP A 55 -27.52 -10.96 -0.55
N GLY A 56 -26.89 -11.22 0.61
CA GLY A 56 -26.66 -12.56 1.12
C GLY A 56 -25.67 -13.40 0.29
N TRP A 57 -24.93 -12.77 -0.65
CA TRP A 57 -23.95 -13.45 -1.51
C TRP A 57 -22.63 -13.77 -0.79
N LEU A 58 -22.22 -12.89 0.13
CA LEU A 58 -21.05 -12.98 1.02
C LEU A 58 -19.68 -12.98 0.30
N THR A 59 -19.43 -13.91 -0.62
CA THR A 59 -18.21 -13.94 -1.45
C THR A 59 -18.18 -12.77 -2.43
N THR A 60 -17.04 -12.50 -3.08
CA THR A 60 -16.95 -11.47 -4.13
C THR A 60 -18.05 -11.64 -5.19
N GLY A 61 -18.71 -10.55 -5.55
CA GLY A 61 -19.79 -10.47 -6.53
C GLY A 61 -19.91 -9.06 -7.11
N ARG A 62 -21.12 -8.50 -7.13
CA ARG A 62 -21.41 -7.24 -7.87
C ARG A 62 -20.60 -6.05 -7.36
N PHE A 63 -20.33 -5.95 -6.06
CA PHE A 63 -19.55 -4.83 -5.52
C PHE A 63 -18.07 -4.99 -5.84
N ASN A 64 -17.53 -6.21 -5.75
CA ASN A 64 -16.15 -6.49 -6.12
C ASN A 64 -15.88 -6.21 -7.61
N GLU A 65 -16.74 -6.68 -8.51
CA GLU A 65 -16.61 -6.43 -9.95
C GLU A 65 -16.62 -4.92 -10.26
N ALA A 66 -17.54 -4.17 -9.64
CA ALA A 66 -17.62 -2.73 -9.79
C ALA A 66 -16.37 -2.02 -9.22
N PHE A 67 -15.87 -2.48 -8.07
CA PHE A 67 -14.70 -1.90 -7.44
C PHE A 67 -13.41 -2.17 -8.23
N GLU A 68 -13.16 -3.42 -8.64
CA GLU A 68 -12.00 -3.76 -9.48
C GLU A 68 -12.00 -2.94 -10.77
N LYS A 69 -13.15 -2.82 -11.44
CA LYS A 69 -13.30 -2.00 -12.65
C LYS A 69 -12.99 -0.53 -12.38
N ARG A 70 -13.62 0.07 -11.37
CA ARG A 70 -13.45 1.50 -11.07
C ARG A 70 -12.03 1.84 -10.61
N PHE A 71 -11.40 0.95 -9.84
CA PHE A 71 -10.00 1.08 -9.46
C PHE A 71 -9.09 1.03 -10.69
N ALA A 72 -9.30 0.04 -11.57
CA ALA A 72 -8.54 -0.14 -12.80
C ALA A 72 -8.64 1.07 -13.73
N GLU A 73 -9.84 1.63 -13.88
CA GLU A 73 -10.10 2.88 -14.62
C GLU A 73 -9.39 4.08 -13.99
N PHE A 74 -9.43 4.21 -12.65
CA PHE A 74 -8.77 5.30 -11.94
C PHE A 74 -7.25 5.31 -12.14
N VAL A 75 -6.59 4.16 -11.96
CA VAL A 75 -5.11 4.08 -12.11
C VAL A 75 -4.66 3.97 -13.57
N GLY A 76 -5.54 3.55 -14.48
CA GLY A 76 -5.24 3.41 -15.91
C GLY A 76 -4.59 2.07 -16.27
N VAL A 77 -5.10 0.96 -15.74
CA VAL A 77 -4.66 -0.41 -16.05
C VAL A 77 -5.84 -1.30 -16.45
N PRO A 78 -5.63 -2.36 -17.24
CA PRO A 78 -6.72 -3.26 -17.64
C PRO A 78 -7.12 -4.28 -16.57
N TYR A 79 -6.22 -4.62 -15.62
CA TYR A 79 -6.47 -5.70 -14.67
C TYR A 79 -6.19 -5.28 -13.23
N ALA A 80 -7.18 -5.47 -12.37
CA ALA A 80 -7.11 -5.31 -10.93
C ALA A 80 -7.76 -6.52 -10.25
N LEU A 81 -7.17 -6.96 -9.13
CA LEU A 81 -7.60 -8.13 -8.36
C LEU A 81 -7.59 -7.84 -6.87
N THR A 82 -8.75 -7.92 -6.22
CA THR A 82 -8.82 -7.76 -4.77
C THR A 82 -8.19 -8.94 -4.04
N THR A 83 -7.67 -8.65 -2.85
CA THR A 83 -7.10 -9.61 -1.90
C THR A 83 -7.27 -9.13 -0.47
N THR A 84 -6.91 -9.95 0.51
CA THR A 84 -7.23 -9.72 1.94
C THR A 84 -6.54 -8.53 2.58
N SER A 85 -5.38 -8.10 2.08
CA SER A 85 -4.61 -6.96 2.61
C SER A 85 -3.56 -6.50 1.60
N GLY A 86 -2.94 -5.34 1.82
CA GLY A 86 -1.74 -4.93 1.08
C GLY A 86 -0.59 -5.95 1.20
N SER A 87 -0.43 -6.57 2.37
CA SER A 87 0.57 -7.63 2.58
C SER A 87 0.29 -8.87 1.74
N SER A 88 -0.98 -9.29 1.65
CA SER A 88 -1.38 -10.36 0.73
C SER A 88 -1.23 -9.98 -0.73
N ALA A 89 -1.39 -8.70 -1.07
CA ALA A 89 -1.13 -8.18 -2.41
C ALA A 89 0.36 -8.32 -2.77
N ASN A 90 1.26 -7.91 -1.87
CA ASN A 90 2.70 -8.10 -2.03
C ASN A 90 3.09 -9.58 -2.15
N LEU A 91 2.51 -10.44 -1.32
CA LEU A 91 2.73 -11.88 -1.38
C LEU A 91 2.33 -12.45 -2.74
N LEU A 92 1.12 -12.14 -3.23
CA LEU A 92 0.62 -12.64 -4.51
C LEU A 92 1.38 -12.07 -5.70
N ALA A 93 1.68 -10.77 -5.70
CA ALA A 93 2.47 -10.12 -6.74
C ALA A 93 3.85 -10.77 -6.88
N PHE A 94 4.54 -10.98 -5.76
CA PHE A 94 5.86 -11.59 -5.76
C PHE A 94 5.81 -13.08 -6.12
N THR A 95 4.92 -13.84 -5.49
CA THR A 95 4.80 -15.29 -5.70
C THR A 95 4.38 -15.62 -7.14
N ALA A 96 3.57 -14.77 -7.79
CA ALA A 96 3.20 -14.94 -9.19
C ALA A 96 4.43 -15.02 -10.11
N LEU A 97 5.49 -14.27 -9.81
CA LEU A 97 6.73 -14.30 -10.58
C LEU A 97 7.53 -15.60 -10.45
N THR A 98 7.14 -16.51 -9.55
CA THR A 98 7.72 -17.87 -9.43
C THR A 98 7.06 -18.90 -10.35
N SER A 99 5.98 -18.52 -11.04
CA SER A 99 5.20 -19.45 -11.84
C SER A 99 6.06 -20.10 -12.94
N HIS A 100 5.97 -21.42 -13.04
CA HIS A 100 6.58 -22.19 -14.14
C HIS A 100 6.12 -21.73 -15.52
N LYS A 101 4.96 -21.06 -15.63
CA LYS A 101 4.45 -20.50 -16.89
C LYS A 101 5.31 -19.35 -17.42
N LEU A 102 6.14 -18.73 -16.57
CA LEU A 102 7.10 -17.68 -16.97
C LEU A 102 8.43 -18.26 -17.50
N GLY A 103 8.55 -19.59 -17.56
CA GLY A 103 9.70 -20.27 -18.17
C GLY A 103 11.04 -19.90 -17.54
N ALA A 104 11.99 -19.49 -18.36
CA ALA A 104 13.35 -19.15 -17.91
C ALA A 104 13.40 -17.89 -17.02
N ARG A 105 12.38 -17.01 -17.10
CA ARG A 105 12.31 -15.75 -16.34
C ARG A 105 11.58 -15.90 -15.00
N ALA A 106 11.10 -17.10 -14.68
CA ALA A 106 10.51 -17.38 -13.37
C ALA A 106 11.56 -17.24 -12.25
N LEU A 107 11.20 -16.54 -11.18
CA LEU A 107 12.02 -16.43 -9.98
C LEU A 107 12.19 -17.79 -9.30
N LYS A 108 13.39 -18.07 -8.82
CA LYS A 108 13.77 -19.31 -8.16
C LYS A 108 14.41 -19.03 -6.80
N PRO A 109 14.35 -19.99 -5.85
CA PRO A 109 15.07 -19.88 -4.59
C PRO A 109 16.56 -19.58 -4.83
N GLY A 110 17.10 -18.61 -4.09
CA GLY A 110 18.47 -18.11 -4.24
C GLY A 110 18.65 -16.97 -5.23
N ASP A 111 17.65 -16.63 -6.05
CA ASP A 111 17.66 -15.40 -6.83
C ASP A 111 17.63 -14.17 -5.92
N GLU A 112 18.25 -13.08 -6.39
CA GLU A 112 18.38 -11.83 -5.66
C GLU A 112 17.33 -10.80 -6.10
N VAL A 113 16.80 -10.07 -5.11
CA VAL A 113 15.80 -9.02 -5.31
C VAL A 113 16.27 -7.72 -4.67
N ILE A 114 16.46 -6.68 -5.47
CA ILE A 114 16.87 -5.36 -4.95
C ILE A 114 15.67 -4.68 -4.27
N THR A 115 15.91 -4.18 -3.06
CA THR A 115 14.94 -3.48 -2.23
C THR A 115 15.65 -2.55 -1.23
N VAL A 116 14.91 -1.98 -0.29
CA VAL A 116 15.43 -1.10 0.78
C VAL A 116 15.09 -1.64 2.16
N ALA A 117 15.96 -1.41 3.14
CA ALA A 117 15.73 -1.83 4.52
C ALA A 117 14.87 -0.82 5.31
N ALA A 118 14.82 0.45 4.87
CA ALA A 118 13.92 1.48 5.39
C ALA A 118 12.53 1.36 4.74
N GLY A 119 11.69 0.49 5.30
CA GLY A 119 10.36 0.24 4.76
C GLY A 119 9.46 -0.60 5.66
N PHE A 120 8.39 -1.12 5.07
CA PHE A 120 7.43 -1.99 5.76
C PHE A 120 7.80 -3.47 5.57
N PRO A 121 7.68 -4.32 6.62
CA PRO A 121 8.14 -5.72 6.54
C PRO A 121 7.52 -6.51 5.40
N THR A 122 6.22 -6.33 5.13
CA THR A 122 5.54 -7.13 4.10
C THR A 122 5.81 -6.70 2.67
N THR A 123 6.64 -5.68 2.44
CA THR A 123 7.26 -5.42 1.12
C THR A 123 8.39 -6.42 0.85
N VAL A 124 9.09 -6.88 1.89
CA VAL A 124 10.27 -7.76 1.77
C VAL A 124 9.98 -9.22 2.12
N ASN A 125 9.06 -9.47 3.06
CA ASN A 125 8.74 -10.82 3.52
C ASN A 125 8.38 -11.82 2.40
N PRO A 126 7.65 -11.44 1.33
CA PRO A 126 7.39 -12.36 0.22
C PRO A 126 8.65 -12.92 -0.44
N MET A 127 9.74 -12.15 -0.46
CA MET A 127 11.04 -12.58 -0.99
C MET A 127 11.59 -13.73 -0.16
N LEU A 128 11.68 -13.52 1.16
CA LEU A 128 12.16 -14.52 2.11
C LEU A 128 11.28 -15.77 2.11
N GLN A 129 9.96 -15.60 2.05
CA GLN A 129 8.98 -16.69 2.08
C GLN A 129 9.07 -17.60 0.85
N ASN A 130 9.49 -17.06 -0.30
CA ASN A 130 9.70 -17.85 -1.53
C ASN A 130 11.18 -18.28 -1.72
N GLY A 131 12.05 -18.01 -0.74
CA GLY A 131 13.45 -18.44 -0.75
C GLY A 131 14.41 -17.54 -1.54
N MET A 132 14.01 -16.31 -1.86
CA MET A 132 14.86 -15.31 -2.52
C MET A 132 15.72 -14.58 -1.49
N VAL A 133 16.75 -13.91 -1.99
CA VAL A 133 17.72 -13.15 -1.19
C VAL A 133 17.44 -11.66 -1.38
N PRO A 134 16.89 -10.96 -0.38
CA PRO A 134 16.77 -9.51 -0.42
C PRO A 134 18.16 -8.88 -0.51
N VAL A 135 18.31 -7.90 -1.39
CA VAL A 135 19.52 -7.09 -1.54
C VAL A 135 19.16 -5.66 -1.18
N PHE A 136 19.61 -5.23 -0.01
CA PHE A 136 19.32 -3.90 0.50
C PHE A 136 20.32 -2.89 -0.05
N VAL A 137 19.78 -1.80 -0.57
CA VAL A 137 20.50 -0.55 -0.77
C VAL A 137 19.94 0.51 0.17
N ASP A 138 20.74 1.54 0.41
CA ASP A 138 20.33 2.66 1.26
C ASP A 138 19.30 3.56 0.58
N VAL A 139 18.75 4.48 1.37
CA VAL A 139 17.73 5.44 0.95
C VAL A 139 18.28 6.87 0.93
N ASP A 140 17.59 7.76 0.22
CA ASP A 140 17.82 9.21 0.29
C ASP A 140 17.16 9.79 1.56
N PRO A 141 17.86 10.66 2.32
CA PRO A 141 17.41 11.10 3.64
C PRO A 141 16.29 12.15 3.60
N THR A 142 15.93 12.69 2.42
CA THR A 142 14.92 13.74 2.27
C THR A 142 13.65 13.26 1.59
N THR A 143 13.79 12.33 0.65
CA THR A 143 12.67 11.69 -0.05
C THR A 143 12.22 10.41 0.64
N TYR A 144 13.07 9.81 1.49
CA TYR A 144 12.86 8.53 2.20
C TYR A 144 12.63 7.32 1.28
N ASN A 145 12.99 7.47 0.00
CA ASN A 145 12.96 6.42 -1.01
C ASN A 145 14.37 5.90 -1.29
N ILE A 146 14.46 4.78 -2.02
CA ILE A 146 15.73 4.22 -2.51
C ILE A 146 16.65 5.30 -3.09
N ASP A 147 17.94 5.25 -2.75
CA ASP A 147 18.94 6.09 -3.42
C ASP A 147 19.22 5.52 -4.82
N PRO A 148 18.82 6.21 -5.90
CA PRO A 148 18.93 5.68 -7.26
C PRO A 148 20.39 5.43 -7.67
N SER A 149 21.35 6.18 -7.12
CA SER A 149 22.77 6.04 -7.44
C SER A 149 23.38 4.73 -6.94
N LYS A 150 22.74 4.09 -5.95
CA LYS A 150 23.23 2.86 -5.31
C LYS A 150 22.70 1.57 -5.96
N ILE A 151 21.71 1.67 -6.86
CA ILE A 151 21.03 0.50 -7.44
C ILE A 151 21.97 -0.34 -8.32
N GLU A 152 22.74 0.30 -9.19
CA GLU A 152 23.54 -0.41 -10.20
C GLU A 152 24.67 -1.23 -9.56
N ALA A 153 25.27 -0.73 -8.47
CA ALA A 153 26.27 -1.45 -7.69
C ALA A 153 25.70 -2.66 -6.93
N ALA A 154 24.39 -2.70 -6.72
CA ALA A 154 23.72 -3.80 -6.04
C ALA A 154 23.44 -5.00 -6.94
N LEU A 155 23.65 -4.89 -8.25
CA LEU A 155 23.40 -5.96 -9.21
C LEU A 155 24.41 -7.10 -9.06
N SER A 156 23.97 -8.32 -9.36
CA SER A 156 24.80 -9.50 -9.54
C SER A 156 24.23 -10.40 -10.65
N SER A 157 24.92 -11.51 -10.95
CA SER A 157 24.40 -12.52 -11.87
C SER A 157 23.12 -13.22 -11.37
N LYS A 158 22.81 -13.10 -10.07
CA LYS A 158 21.60 -13.64 -9.44
C LYS A 158 20.46 -12.64 -9.37
N THR A 159 20.67 -11.37 -9.69
CA THR A 159 19.59 -10.38 -9.60
C THR A 159 18.53 -10.65 -10.67
N LYS A 160 17.28 -10.74 -10.24
CA LYS A 160 16.13 -11.01 -11.12
C LYS A 160 14.98 -10.03 -10.98
N ALA A 161 14.90 -9.30 -9.88
CA ALA A 161 13.81 -8.36 -9.64
C ALA A 161 14.22 -7.16 -8.81
N ILE A 162 13.42 -6.10 -8.92
CA ILE A 162 13.39 -4.95 -8.03
C ILE A 162 11.97 -4.88 -7.43
N MET A 163 11.85 -4.81 -6.12
CA MET A 163 10.55 -4.62 -5.45
C MET A 163 10.70 -3.61 -4.32
N ILE A 164 10.05 -2.46 -4.48
CA ILE A 164 10.22 -1.28 -3.63
C ILE A 164 8.87 -0.60 -3.46
N ALA A 165 8.64 -0.03 -2.28
CA ALA A 165 7.47 0.79 -2.01
C ALA A 165 7.70 2.27 -2.32
N HIS A 166 6.67 2.96 -2.79
CA HIS A 166 6.67 4.43 -2.84
C HIS A 166 6.42 4.98 -1.43
N THR A 167 7.49 5.10 -0.64
CA THR A 167 7.44 5.33 0.81
C THR A 167 6.57 6.54 1.17
N LEU A 168 5.57 6.33 2.03
CA LEU A 168 4.64 7.36 2.49
C LEU A 168 3.95 8.15 1.38
N GLY A 169 3.79 7.54 0.19
CA GLY A 169 3.14 8.15 -0.96
C GLY A 169 4.07 8.95 -1.86
N ASN A 170 5.32 9.18 -1.45
CA ASN A 170 6.34 9.82 -2.28
C ASN A 170 6.87 8.81 -3.30
N PRO A 171 6.74 9.05 -4.62
CA PRO A 171 7.26 8.10 -5.60
C PRO A 171 8.79 8.00 -5.55
N PHE A 172 9.37 6.80 -5.54
CA PHE A 172 10.80 6.65 -5.82
C PHE A 172 11.15 7.05 -7.26
N ASP A 173 12.45 7.19 -7.56
CA ASP A 173 12.94 7.57 -8.90
C ASP A 173 12.69 6.45 -9.93
N LEU A 174 11.52 6.54 -10.57
CA LEU A 174 11.05 5.58 -11.56
C LEU A 174 11.87 5.61 -12.85
N ASP A 175 12.47 6.74 -13.23
CA ASP A 175 13.32 6.79 -14.42
C ASP A 175 14.52 5.88 -14.25
N VAL A 176 15.23 6.01 -13.12
CA VAL A 176 16.43 5.20 -12.86
C VAL A 176 16.07 3.74 -12.65
N VAL A 177 15.06 3.44 -11.81
CA VAL A 177 14.63 2.06 -11.54
C VAL A 177 14.22 1.34 -12.83
N MET A 178 13.39 1.97 -13.67
CA MET A 178 12.95 1.35 -14.91
C MET A 178 14.05 1.26 -15.96
N THR A 179 15.01 2.20 -15.99
CA THR A 179 16.18 2.12 -16.86
C THR A 179 17.06 0.93 -16.51
N VAL A 180 17.39 0.76 -15.22
CA VAL A 180 18.17 -0.39 -14.73
C VAL A 180 17.42 -1.69 -14.99
N ALA A 181 16.13 -1.75 -14.67
CA ALA A 181 15.33 -2.95 -14.86
C ALA A 181 15.28 -3.39 -16.33
N LYS A 182 15.07 -2.46 -17.27
CA LYS A 182 15.08 -2.76 -18.71
C LYS A 182 16.45 -3.21 -19.20
N LYS A 183 17.53 -2.55 -18.76
CA LYS A 183 18.91 -2.90 -19.14
C LYS A 183 19.30 -4.32 -18.74
N HIS A 184 18.79 -4.79 -17.60
CA HIS A 184 19.15 -6.08 -17.01
C HIS A 184 18.02 -7.14 -17.05
N ASP A 185 16.94 -6.88 -17.80
CA ASP A 185 15.75 -7.73 -17.91
C ASP A 185 15.11 -8.13 -16.56
N LEU A 186 15.12 -7.21 -15.60
CA LEU A 186 14.60 -7.45 -14.25
C LEU A 186 13.09 -7.27 -14.19
N TRP A 187 12.43 -8.09 -13.36
CA TRP A 187 11.07 -7.80 -12.93
C TRP A 187 11.05 -6.55 -12.05
N VAL A 188 9.91 -5.85 -12.05
CA VAL A 188 9.69 -4.69 -11.19
C VAL A 188 8.32 -4.83 -10.57
N ILE A 189 8.28 -4.82 -9.23
CA ILE A 189 7.04 -4.72 -8.46
C ILE A 189 7.01 -3.36 -7.77
N GLU A 190 5.99 -2.58 -8.07
CA GLU A 190 5.72 -1.31 -7.40
C GLU A 190 4.79 -1.55 -6.21
N ASP A 191 5.30 -1.41 -4.99
CA ASP A 191 4.44 -1.41 -3.80
C ASP A 191 3.84 -0.01 -3.62
N CYS A 192 2.57 0.13 -3.99
CA CYS A 192 1.80 1.37 -3.90
C CYS A 192 0.81 1.34 -2.73
N CYS A 193 1.05 0.50 -1.69
CA CYS A 193 0.17 0.44 -0.52
C CYS A 193 -0.11 1.85 0.03
N ASP A 194 0.94 2.66 0.19
CA ASP A 194 0.86 4.03 0.72
C ASP A 194 0.80 5.12 -0.36
N ALA A 195 0.56 4.78 -1.63
CA ALA A 195 0.76 5.73 -2.74
C ALA A 195 -0.42 5.80 -3.74
N LEU A 196 -1.63 5.43 -3.29
CA LEU A 196 -2.81 5.54 -4.14
C LEU A 196 -3.06 7.00 -4.54
N GLY A 197 -3.06 7.25 -5.85
CA GLY A 197 -3.25 8.58 -6.42
C GLY A 197 -1.96 9.36 -6.67
N SER A 198 -0.80 8.88 -6.20
CA SER A 198 0.48 9.50 -6.55
C SER A 198 0.76 9.37 -8.05
N ARG A 199 1.46 10.35 -8.62
CA ARG A 199 1.88 10.36 -10.02
C ARG A 199 3.38 10.60 -10.14
N TYR A 200 3.96 10.07 -11.21
CA TYR A 200 5.32 10.38 -11.66
C TYR A 200 5.23 10.74 -13.14
N LYS A 201 5.71 11.94 -13.52
CA LYS A 201 5.56 12.49 -14.88
C LYS A 201 4.13 12.40 -15.43
N GLY A 202 3.15 12.73 -14.59
CA GLY A 202 1.71 12.73 -14.93
C GLY A 202 1.05 11.34 -14.97
N GLN A 203 1.81 10.24 -14.92
CA GLN A 203 1.29 8.88 -14.93
C GLN A 203 1.16 8.33 -13.50
N HIS A 204 0.09 7.60 -13.21
CA HIS A 204 -0.10 6.98 -11.89
C HIS A 204 1.01 5.98 -11.58
N VAL A 205 1.54 6.04 -10.35
CA VAL A 205 2.45 5.00 -9.85
C VAL A 205 1.75 3.65 -9.78
N GLY A 206 2.52 2.58 -9.88
CA GLY A 206 2.01 1.22 -10.04
C GLY A 206 1.68 0.84 -11.48
N THR A 207 1.96 1.71 -12.43
CA THR A 207 1.73 1.45 -13.87
C THR A 207 3.03 1.45 -14.69
N PHE A 208 4.19 1.50 -14.04
CA PHE A 208 5.51 1.50 -14.67
C PHE A 208 6.13 0.10 -14.68
N GLY A 209 6.03 -0.60 -13.55
CA GLY A 209 6.50 -1.96 -13.35
C GLY A 209 5.57 -3.00 -13.96
N HIS A 210 5.84 -4.26 -13.63
CA HIS A 210 5.13 -5.41 -14.18
C HIS A 210 3.89 -5.75 -13.34
N ILE A 211 3.97 -5.60 -12.02
CA ILE A 211 2.86 -5.80 -11.08
C ILE A 211 2.95 -4.68 -10.04
N ALA A 212 1.81 -4.21 -9.57
CA ALA A 212 1.74 -3.28 -8.47
C ALA A 212 0.69 -3.69 -7.44
N THR A 213 0.83 -3.13 -6.24
CA THR A 213 0.01 -3.50 -5.08
C THR A 213 -0.53 -2.28 -4.37
N CYS A 214 -1.69 -2.42 -3.73
CA CYS A 214 -2.29 -1.36 -2.92
C CYS A 214 -2.96 -1.95 -1.68
N SER A 215 -3.11 -1.14 -0.62
CA SER A 215 -3.65 -1.52 0.67
C SER A 215 -4.89 -0.69 1.01
N PHE A 216 -5.86 -1.33 1.66
CA PHE A 216 -7.12 -0.73 2.11
C PHE A 216 -7.32 -0.89 3.63
N TYR A 217 -6.23 -1.03 4.38
CA TYR A 217 -6.25 -0.93 5.84
C TYR A 217 -6.59 0.52 6.27
N PRO A 218 -7.23 0.80 7.43
CA PRO A 218 -7.86 2.09 7.73
C PRO A 218 -6.93 3.30 7.81
N ALA A 219 -5.61 3.12 7.82
CA ALA A 219 -4.63 4.20 7.76
C ALA A 219 -4.46 4.79 6.33
N HIS A 220 -4.80 4.03 5.30
CA HIS A 220 -4.51 4.34 3.89
C HIS A 220 -5.52 5.31 3.26
N HIS A 221 -5.32 5.64 1.99
CA HIS A 221 -6.10 6.62 1.24
C HIS A 221 -7.59 6.29 1.20
N ILE A 222 -7.92 5.01 1.06
CA ILE A 222 -9.27 4.46 1.17
C ILE A 222 -9.23 3.17 2.00
N THR A 223 -10.38 2.67 2.42
CA THR A 223 -10.42 1.49 3.29
C THR A 223 -11.55 0.51 2.99
N MET A 224 -11.31 -0.76 3.35
CA MET A 224 -12.29 -1.85 3.45
C MET A 224 -12.44 -2.36 4.89
N GLY A 225 -11.82 -1.71 5.87
CA GLY A 225 -11.42 -2.35 7.12
C GLY A 225 -10.14 -3.16 6.90
N GLU A 226 -10.23 -4.29 6.20
CA GLU A 226 -9.08 -5.05 5.71
C GLU A 226 -9.26 -5.31 4.22
N GLY A 227 -8.20 -5.14 3.43
CA GLY A 227 -8.24 -5.37 2.00
C GLY A 227 -6.99 -4.89 1.28
N GLY A 228 -6.80 -5.36 0.06
CA GLY A 228 -5.76 -4.91 -0.84
C GLY A 228 -6.11 -5.18 -2.30
N MET A 229 -5.25 -4.71 -3.18
CA MET A 229 -5.38 -4.86 -4.63
C MET A 229 -4.04 -5.25 -5.23
N ILE A 230 -4.06 -6.20 -6.17
CA ILE A 230 -2.97 -6.42 -7.12
C ILE A 230 -3.43 -5.88 -8.47
N PHE A 231 -2.59 -5.14 -9.18
CA PHE A 231 -2.94 -4.62 -10.49
C PHE A 231 -1.78 -4.70 -11.46
N THR A 232 -2.09 -4.91 -12.73
CA THR A 232 -1.10 -5.16 -13.79
C THR A 232 -1.68 -4.82 -15.16
N LYS A 233 -0.79 -4.62 -16.13
CA LYS A 233 -1.12 -4.50 -17.56
C LYS A 233 -1.04 -5.85 -18.30
N ASP A 234 -0.43 -6.85 -17.68
CA ASP A 234 -0.13 -8.14 -18.30
C ASP A 234 -1.24 -9.16 -18.02
N ARG A 235 -1.82 -9.70 -19.11
CA ARG A 235 -2.91 -10.68 -19.05
C ARG A 235 -2.46 -12.01 -18.47
N ASP A 236 -1.24 -12.44 -18.77
CA ASP A 236 -0.70 -13.72 -18.32
C ASP A 236 -0.39 -13.64 -16.83
N LEU A 237 0.22 -12.54 -16.37
CA LEU A 237 0.41 -12.29 -14.93
C LEU A 237 -0.92 -12.21 -14.20
N ARG A 238 -1.93 -11.54 -14.77
CA ARG A 238 -3.28 -11.51 -14.20
C ARG A 238 -3.86 -12.93 -13.99
N GLY A 239 -3.68 -13.84 -14.95
CA GLY A 239 -4.13 -15.23 -14.81
C GLY A 239 -3.37 -16.01 -13.74
N ILE A 240 -2.04 -15.81 -13.66
CA ILE A 240 -1.18 -16.46 -12.66
C ILE A 240 -1.55 -15.98 -11.25
N ILE A 241 -1.68 -14.66 -11.05
CA ILE A 241 -2.02 -14.05 -9.75
C ILE A 241 -3.35 -14.60 -9.22
N GLU A 242 -4.38 -14.67 -10.06
CA GLU A 242 -5.68 -15.21 -9.66
C GLU A 242 -5.60 -16.69 -9.32
N SER A 243 -4.83 -17.48 -10.08
CA SER A 243 -4.61 -18.89 -9.73
C SER A 243 -4.00 -19.02 -8.33
N PHE A 244 -2.92 -18.29 -8.03
CA PHE A 244 -2.33 -18.27 -6.68
C PHE A 244 -3.30 -17.78 -5.60
N ARG A 245 -4.17 -16.81 -5.88
CA ARG A 245 -5.19 -16.32 -4.93
C ARG A 245 -6.31 -17.34 -4.70
N ASP A 246 -6.62 -18.15 -5.71
CA ASP A 246 -7.78 -19.03 -5.77
C ASP A 246 -7.40 -20.52 -5.67
N TRP A 247 -6.80 -20.89 -4.55
CA TRP A 247 -6.38 -22.25 -4.19
C TRP A 247 -5.33 -22.87 -5.11
N GLY A 248 -4.74 -22.09 -6.02
CA GLY A 248 -3.82 -22.61 -7.03
C GLY A 248 -4.54 -23.32 -8.18
N ARG A 249 -5.88 -23.18 -8.28
CA ARG A 249 -6.68 -23.87 -9.29
C ARG A 249 -6.38 -23.33 -10.69
N ASP A 250 -6.43 -24.18 -11.70
CA ASP A 250 -6.22 -23.81 -13.11
C ASP A 250 -7.47 -23.14 -13.71
N CYS A 251 -8.63 -23.41 -13.12
CA CYS A 251 -9.91 -22.85 -13.51
C CYS A 251 -10.10 -21.40 -13.04
N TYR A 252 -10.57 -20.51 -13.91
CA TYR A 252 -10.83 -19.10 -13.62
C TYR A 252 -12.32 -18.76 -13.46
N CYS A 253 -13.18 -19.76 -13.18
CA CYS A 253 -14.60 -19.50 -12.96
C CYS A 253 -14.80 -18.64 -11.71
N GLY A 254 -15.60 -17.57 -11.84
CA GLY A 254 -16.03 -16.74 -10.73
C GLY A 254 -16.84 -17.53 -9.68
N PRO A 255 -17.04 -16.99 -8.47
CA PRO A 255 -17.90 -17.61 -7.46
C PRO A 255 -19.29 -17.92 -8.01
N GLY A 256 -19.83 -19.11 -7.72
CA GLY A 256 -21.13 -19.56 -8.22
C GLY A 256 -21.17 -19.93 -9.71
N CYS A 257 -20.10 -19.72 -10.46
CA CYS A 257 -20.01 -20.07 -11.88
C CYS A 257 -19.26 -21.40 -12.09
N ASP A 258 -19.62 -22.11 -13.17
CA ASP A 258 -18.96 -23.33 -13.62
C ASP A 258 -18.71 -23.29 -15.13
N ASN A 259 -17.65 -23.97 -15.57
CA ASN A 259 -17.34 -24.19 -16.99
C ASN A 259 -17.18 -22.92 -17.85
N THR A 260 -16.73 -21.79 -17.28
CA THR A 260 -16.42 -20.56 -18.03
C THR A 260 -15.42 -20.81 -19.17
N CYS A 261 -14.53 -21.79 -19.03
CA CYS A 261 -13.54 -22.18 -20.04
C CYS A 261 -14.09 -23.11 -21.15
N GLY A 262 -15.30 -23.67 -20.98
CA GLY A 262 -15.86 -24.69 -21.87
C GLY A 262 -15.19 -26.07 -21.80
N LYS A 263 -14.25 -26.28 -20.86
CA LYS A 263 -13.40 -27.48 -20.78
C LYS A 263 -13.54 -28.28 -19.47
N ARG A 264 -14.59 -28.06 -18.66
CA ARG A 264 -14.73 -28.64 -17.31
C ARG A 264 -14.42 -30.14 -17.22
N PHE A 265 -14.91 -30.94 -18.17
CA PHE A 265 -14.62 -32.38 -18.27
C PHE A 265 -13.99 -32.76 -19.62
N GLY A 266 -13.51 -31.78 -20.38
CA GLY A 266 -13.10 -31.95 -21.78
C GLY A 266 -11.60 -32.12 -21.98
N GLN A 267 -10.83 -32.28 -20.92
CA GLN A 267 -9.37 -32.29 -20.97
C GLN A 267 -8.76 -33.24 -19.93
N GLN A 268 -7.50 -33.61 -20.18
CA GLN A 268 -6.63 -34.29 -19.24
C GLN A 268 -5.44 -33.38 -18.93
N LEU A 269 -5.14 -33.16 -17.64
CA LEU A 269 -4.06 -32.31 -17.19
C LEU A 269 -3.16 -33.10 -16.25
N GLY A 270 -1.84 -33.04 -16.44
CA GLY A 270 -0.88 -33.86 -15.71
C GLY A 270 -1.18 -35.35 -15.84
N SER A 271 -1.11 -36.08 -14.73
CA SER A 271 -1.45 -37.51 -14.65
C SER A 271 -2.86 -37.78 -14.10
N LEU A 272 -3.71 -36.75 -13.99
CA LEU A 272 -5.11 -36.93 -13.61
C LEU A 272 -5.88 -37.74 -14.67
N PRO A 273 -6.97 -38.43 -14.31
CA PRO A 273 -7.78 -39.14 -15.30
C PRO A 273 -8.44 -38.16 -16.28
N MET A 274 -8.69 -38.61 -17.51
CA MET A 274 -9.44 -37.84 -18.50
C MET A 274 -10.83 -37.46 -17.95
N GLY A 275 -11.22 -36.19 -18.10
CA GLY A 275 -12.50 -35.70 -17.62
C GLY A 275 -12.53 -35.35 -16.13
N TYR A 276 -11.39 -35.30 -15.43
CA TYR A 276 -11.33 -34.75 -14.08
C TYR A 276 -11.78 -33.27 -14.08
N ASP A 277 -12.59 -32.89 -13.08
CA ASP A 277 -13.21 -31.56 -13.02
C ASP A 277 -12.15 -30.46 -13.00
N HIS A 278 -12.16 -29.57 -13.99
CA HIS A 278 -11.22 -28.46 -14.08
C HIS A 278 -11.25 -27.55 -12.83
N LYS A 279 -12.38 -27.48 -12.11
CA LYS A 279 -12.51 -26.73 -10.85
C LYS A 279 -11.63 -27.30 -9.73
N TYR A 280 -11.26 -28.58 -9.83
CA TYR A 280 -10.41 -29.31 -8.89
C TYR A 280 -9.06 -29.72 -9.49
N THR A 281 -8.65 -29.07 -10.58
CA THR A 281 -7.29 -29.17 -11.09
C THR A 281 -6.47 -27.98 -10.62
N TYR A 282 -5.32 -28.24 -10.01
CA TYR A 282 -4.45 -27.22 -9.42
C TYR A 282 -3.13 -27.12 -10.20
N SER A 283 -2.83 -25.92 -10.73
CA SER A 283 -1.62 -25.66 -11.52
C SER A 283 -0.56 -24.86 -10.76
N HIS A 284 -0.89 -24.31 -9.60
CA HIS A 284 0.05 -23.57 -8.74
C HIS A 284 -0.07 -24.00 -7.27
N LEU A 285 0.98 -23.74 -6.49
CA LEU A 285 0.93 -23.84 -5.03
C LEU A 285 0.25 -22.58 -4.46
N GLY A 286 -1.08 -22.56 -4.52
CA GLY A 286 -1.86 -21.37 -4.18
C GLY A 286 -2.29 -21.26 -2.72
N TYR A 287 -3.08 -20.22 -2.47
CA TYR A 287 -3.62 -19.81 -1.18
C TYR A 287 -5.13 -19.60 -1.30
N ASN A 288 -5.80 -19.13 -0.24
CA ASN A 288 -7.15 -18.58 -0.34
C ASN A 288 -7.16 -17.17 0.22
N LEU A 289 -6.87 -16.20 -0.65
CA LEU A 289 -6.70 -14.79 -0.26
C LEU A 289 -7.74 -13.89 -0.93
N LYS A 290 -9.00 -14.36 -1.02
CA LYS A 290 -10.13 -13.56 -1.50
C LYS A 290 -10.79 -12.79 -0.34
N ILE A 291 -11.51 -11.73 -0.70
CA ILE A 291 -12.33 -10.94 0.23
C ILE A 291 -13.82 -11.27 0.12
N THR A 292 -14.62 -10.61 0.94
CA THR A 292 -16.09 -10.59 0.86
C THR A 292 -16.60 -9.44 -0.02
N ASP A 293 -17.84 -9.54 -0.50
CA ASP A 293 -18.46 -8.41 -1.22
C ASP A 293 -18.74 -7.22 -0.29
N MET A 294 -18.89 -7.45 1.02
CA MET A 294 -19.08 -6.40 2.02
C MET A 294 -17.84 -5.50 2.12
N GLN A 295 -16.64 -6.08 2.08
CA GLN A 295 -15.38 -5.33 2.02
C GLN A 295 -15.31 -4.50 0.73
N ALA A 296 -15.61 -5.11 -0.42
CA ALA A 296 -15.63 -4.42 -1.71
C ALA A 296 -16.65 -3.27 -1.75
N ALA A 297 -17.82 -3.45 -1.14
CA ALA A 297 -18.87 -2.44 -1.09
C ALA A 297 -18.43 -1.16 -0.36
N CYS A 298 -17.67 -1.32 0.74
CA CYS A 298 -17.07 -0.20 1.48
C CYS A 298 -16.08 0.58 0.60
N ALA A 299 -15.13 -0.11 -0.06
CA ALA A 299 -14.16 0.58 -0.91
C ALA A 299 -14.77 1.18 -2.18
N LEU A 300 -15.82 0.57 -2.74
CA LEU A 300 -16.51 1.14 -3.90
C LEU A 300 -17.08 2.53 -3.60
N ALA A 301 -17.66 2.73 -2.42
CA ALA A 301 -18.11 4.06 -1.97
C ALA A 301 -16.93 5.02 -1.76
N GLN A 302 -15.83 4.53 -1.17
CA GLN A 302 -14.63 5.35 -0.97
C GLN A 302 -14.02 5.88 -2.28
N MET A 303 -14.20 5.19 -3.41
CA MET A 303 -13.71 5.67 -4.71
C MET A 303 -14.35 6.99 -5.15
N ASP A 304 -15.58 7.30 -4.73
CA ASP A 304 -16.21 8.61 -5.00
C ASP A 304 -15.47 9.76 -4.30
N ARG A 305 -14.82 9.46 -3.17
CA ARG A 305 -14.16 10.44 -2.29
C ARG A 305 -12.66 10.51 -2.49
N LEU A 306 -12.08 9.53 -3.20
CA LEU A 306 -10.65 9.42 -3.40
C LEU A 306 -10.02 10.69 -4.00
N PRO A 307 -10.59 11.36 -5.03
CA PRO A 307 -10.04 12.62 -5.52
C PRO A 307 -9.91 13.69 -4.43
N ASP A 308 -10.96 13.88 -3.62
CA ASP A 308 -10.95 14.86 -2.52
C ASP A 308 -9.95 14.48 -1.43
N PHE A 309 -9.78 13.19 -1.15
CA PHE A 309 -8.78 12.72 -0.18
C PHE A 309 -7.36 13.00 -0.63
N ILE A 310 -7.06 12.83 -1.92
CA ILE A 310 -5.75 13.13 -2.50
C ILE A 310 -5.46 14.62 -2.36
N GLU A 311 -6.41 15.48 -2.73
CA GLU A 311 -6.24 16.94 -2.65
C GLU A 311 -6.15 17.45 -1.21
N ALA A 312 -6.94 16.88 -0.28
CA ALA A 312 -6.81 17.20 1.14
C ALA A 312 -5.42 16.84 1.69
N ARG A 313 -4.88 15.67 1.34
CA ARG A 313 -3.53 15.23 1.73
C ARG A 313 -2.45 16.17 1.20
N LYS A 314 -2.53 16.55 -0.07
CA LYS A 314 -1.60 17.53 -0.69
C LYS A 314 -1.65 18.89 -0.01
N ARG A 315 -2.86 19.41 0.23
CA ARG A 315 -3.06 20.70 0.93
C ARG A 315 -2.48 20.67 2.34
N ASN A 316 -2.79 19.62 3.10
CA ASN A 316 -2.31 19.46 4.48
C ASN A 316 -0.79 19.34 4.53
N PHE A 317 -0.19 18.58 3.58
CA PHE A 317 1.27 18.49 3.45
C PHE A 317 1.90 19.84 3.14
N ALA A 318 1.37 20.58 2.15
CA ALA A 318 1.90 21.89 1.76
C ALA A 318 1.82 22.89 2.92
N PHE A 319 0.73 22.87 3.69
CA PHE A 319 0.57 23.67 4.89
C PHE A 319 1.65 23.37 5.94
N LEU A 320 1.81 22.09 6.32
CA LEU A 320 2.82 21.69 7.31
C LEU A 320 4.24 22.01 6.83
N LYS A 321 4.55 21.76 5.56
CA LYS A 321 5.87 22.06 4.98
C LYS A 321 6.18 23.55 5.03
N ALA A 322 5.23 24.40 4.66
CA ALA A 322 5.42 25.85 4.70
C ALA A 322 5.61 26.36 6.13
N ARG A 323 4.83 25.83 7.08
CA ARG A 323 4.84 26.29 8.48
C ARG A 323 6.03 25.79 9.28
N LEU A 324 6.42 24.53 9.11
CA LEU A 324 7.57 23.94 9.81
C LEU A 324 8.92 24.37 9.23
N LYS A 325 8.93 25.22 8.20
CA LYS A 325 10.14 25.84 7.66
C LYS A 325 10.95 26.58 8.74
N SER A 326 10.26 27.18 9.71
CA SER A 326 10.85 27.84 10.88
C SER A 326 11.74 26.90 11.73
N CYS A 327 11.56 25.58 11.60
CA CYS A 327 12.27 24.55 12.35
C CYS A 327 13.35 23.82 11.52
N GLU A 328 13.70 24.28 10.30
CA GLU A 328 14.66 23.60 9.40
C GLU A 328 16.08 23.47 9.97
N GLU A 329 16.45 24.31 10.93
CA GLU A 329 17.71 24.20 11.68
C GLU A 329 17.77 22.92 12.54
N PHE A 330 16.61 22.46 13.03
CA PHE A 330 16.48 21.29 13.90
C PHE A 330 15.95 20.06 13.16
N LEU A 331 15.23 20.27 12.06
CA LEU A 331 14.50 19.23 11.34
C LEU A 331 14.95 19.15 9.88
N VAL A 332 15.04 17.92 9.36
CA VAL A 332 15.04 17.66 7.92
C VAL A 332 13.59 17.51 7.48
N LEU A 333 13.12 18.46 6.67
CA LEU A 333 11.78 18.44 6.11
C LEU A 333 11.72 17.58 4.84
N PRO A 334 10.55 17.00 4.52
CA PRO A 334 10.42 16.06 3.41
C PRO A 334 10.40 16.75 2.05
N GLU A 335 11.07 16.13 1.08
CA GLU A 335 11.08 16.55 -0.31
C GLU A 335 10.32 15.55 -1.20
N ALA A 336 9.51 16.09 -2.12
CA ALA A 336 8.92 15.28 -3.17
C ALA A 336 10.03 14.87 -4.15
N THR A 337 10.02 13.62 -4.60
CA THR A 337 10.97 13.18 -5.63
C THR A 337 10.79 14.01 -6.89
N ALA A 338 11.88 14.36 -7.57
CA ALA A 338 11.84 15.18 -8.77
C ALA A 338 10.91 14.59 -9.85
N GLY A 339 10.08 15.44 -10.45
CA GLY A 339 9.12 15.03 -11.48
C GLY A 339 7.91 14.24 -10.96
N SER A 340 7.70 14.19 -9.65
CA SER A 340 6.58 13.48 -9.02
C SER A 340 5.51 14.41 -8.43
N GLU A 341 4.31 13.86 -8.26
CA GLU A 341 3.18 14.47 -7.57
C GLU A 341 2.68 13.50 -6.49
N PRO A 342 3.26 13.56 -5.28
CA PRO A 342 2.91 12.62 -4.21
C PRO A 342 1.49 12.83 -3.69
N SER A 343 0.76 11.73 -3.56
CA SER A 343 -0.43 11.61 -2.72
C SER A 343 0.01 11.18 -1.32
N TRP A 344 0.46 12.15 -0.52
CA TRP A 344 1.13 11.90 0.76
C TRP A 344 0.29 11.05 1.74
N PHE A 345 0.87 9.95 2.21
CA PHE A 345 0.30 9.12 3.26
C PHE A 345 0.45 9.78 4.64
N GLY A 346 1.65 10.30 4.91
CA GLY A 346 2.07 10.96 6.14
C GLY A 346 3.11 12.04 5.85
N PHE A 347 3.47 12.83 6.87
CA PHE A 347 4.49 13.88 6.78
C PHE A 347 5.74 13.43 7.56
N PRO A 348 6.77 12.87 6.88
CA PRO A 348 7.98 12.41 7.55
C PRO A 348 8.92 13.56 7.88
N ILE A 349 9.51 13.51 9.06
CA ILE A 349 10.45 14.49 9.60
C ILE A 349 11.59 13.75 10.27
N THR A 350 12.82 14.18 10.02
CA THR A 350 14.00 13.65 10.73
C THR A 350 14.58 14.72 11.65
N VAL A 351 14.74 14.39 12.93
CA VAL A 351 15.43 15.26 13.89
C VAL A 351 16.92 15.24 13.56
N ARG A 352 17.52 16.42 13.37
CA ARG A 352 18.96 16.53 13.12
C ARG A 352 19.72 16.23 14.40
N GLU A 353 20.87 15.55 14.29
CA GLU A 353 21.75 15.32 15.43
C GLU A 353 22.19 16.64 16.10
N ALA A 354 22.41 17.68 15.27
CA ALA A 354 22.77 19.02 15.74
C ALA A 354 21.68 19.71 16.57
N ALA A 355 20.43 19.20 16.56
CA ALA A 355 19.36 19.76 17.39
C ALA A 355 19.57 19.51 18.90
N GLY A 356 20.49 18.62 19.28
CA GLY A 356 20.84 18.37 20.68
C GLY A 356 19.73 17.73 21.51
N VAL A 357 18.69 17.20 20.87
CA VAL A 357 17.53 16.56 21.50
C VAL A 357 17.29 15.17 20.93
N ASP A 358 16.82 14.24 21.76
CA ASP A 358 16.48 12.89 21.33
C ASP A 358 15.08 12.87 20.69
N ARG A 359 14.92 12.13 19.59
CA ARG A 359 13.60 11.88 18.98
C ARG A 359 12.56 11.41 20.00
N VAL A 360 12.95 10.58 20.97
CA VAL A 360 12.07 10.08 22.04
C VAL A 360 11.50 11.22 22.88
N GLU A 361 12.26 12.28 23.12
CA GLU A 361 11.77 13.47 23.84
C GLU A 361 10.69 14.18 23.05
N LEU A 362 10.91 14.41 21.75
CA LEU A 362 9.90 14.99 20.86
C LEU A 362 8.64 14.11 20.80
N LEU A 363 8.79 12.78 20.70
CA LEU A 363 7.66 11.85 20.67
C LEU A 363 6.83 11.94 21.96
N LYS A 364 7.49 11.92 23.13
CA LYS A 364 6.81 12.05 24.44
C LYS A 364 6.15 13.40 24.60
N TYR A 365 6.81 14.47 24.15
CA TYR A 365 6.25 15.82 24.21
C TYR A 365 4.98 15.94 23.36
N LEU A 366 4.99 15.48 22.11
CA LEU A 366 3.82 15.51 21.23
C LEU A 366 2.67 14.65 21.78
N ASP A 367 2.97 13.49 22.37
CA ASP A 367 1.97 12.61 22.98
C ASP A 367 1.22 13.25 24.16
N GLN A 368 1.90 14.08 24.97
CA GLN A 368 1.28 14.85 26.05
C GLN A 368 0.16 15.78 25.53
N TYR A 369 0.29 16.25 24.29
CA TYR A 369 -0.69 17.11 23.62
C TYR A 369 -1.64 16.35 22.68
N LYS A 370 -1.70 15.02 22.79
CA LYS A 370 -2.55 14.14 21.97
C LYS A 370 -2.23 14.19 20.47
N ILE A 371 -1.01 14.60 20.13
CA ILE A 371 -0.49 14.59 18.75
C ILE A 371 0.15 13.24 18.51
N GLY A 372 -0.54 12.41 17.74
CA GLY A 372 -0.08 11.07 17.43
C GLY A 372 1.04 11.09 16.40
N THR A 373 2.11 10.37 16.70
CA THR A 373 3.29 10.20 15.85
C THR A 373 3.49 8.72 15.52
N ARG A 374 4.25 8.43 14.48
CA ARG A 374 4.72 7.07 14.17
C ARG A 374 6.18 7.12 13.74
N LEU A 375 6.93 6.06 14.01
CA LEU A 375 8.24 5.88 13.40
C LEU A 375 8.07 5.47 11.94
N LEU A 376 9.15 5.56 11.14
CA LEU A 376 9.13 5.06 9.76
C LEU A 376 9.18 3.52 9.73
N PHE A 377 8.05 2.91 10.08
CA PHE A 377 7.80 1.48 10.00
C PHE A 377 8.86 0.64 10.73
N ALA A 378 9.58 -0.22 10.00
CA ALA A 378 10.63 -1.05 10.57
C ALA A 378 11.90 -0.26 10.93
N GLY A 379 12.04 0.99 10.47
CA GLY A 379 13.27 1.77 10.59
C GLY A 379 14.37 1.14 9.73
N ASN A 380 15.03 0.12 10.28
CA ASN A 380 15.95 -0.75 9.55
C ASN A 380 15.51 -2.21 9.71
N LEU A 381 14.98 -2.80 8.64
CA LEU A 381 14.56 -4.21 8.62
C LEU A 381 15.66 -5.17 9.08
N THR A 382 16.92 -4.95 8.69
CA THR A 382 18.05 -5.83 9.06
C THR A 382 18.37 -5.83 10.55
N ARG A 383 17.85 -4.87 11.30
CA ARG A 383 18.00 -4.76 12.77
C ARG A 383 16.77 -5.25 13.53
N GLN A 384 15.71 -5.66 12.82
CA GLN A 384 14.51 -6.21 13.46
C GLN A 384 14.78 -7.63 13.97
N PRO A 385 14.20 -8.04 15.13
CA PRO A 385 14.48 -9.35 15.71
C PRO A 385 14.23 -10.54 14.76
N TYR A 386 13.20 -10.47 13.90
CA TYR A 386 12.88 -11.58 12.99
C TYR A 386 13.84 -11.73 11.80
N PHE A 387 14.72 -10.72 11.59
CA PHE A 387 15.76 -10.73 10.57
C PHE A 387 17.02 -11.50 11.01
N GLU A 388 17.14 -11.84 12.30
CA GLU A 388 18.23 -12.67 12.81
C GLU A 388 18.25 -14.02 12.07
N GLY A 389 19.44 -14.41 11.57
CA GLY A 389 19.64 -15.65 10.82
C GLY A 389 18.99 -15.71 9.44
N ARG A 390 18.43 -14.60 8.93
CA ARG A 390 17.89 -14.54 7.57
C ARG A 390 18.99 -14.36 6.53
N ASN A 391 18.79 -14.92 5.35
CA ASN A 391 19.71 -14.77 4.23
C ASN A 391 19.38 -13.50 3.44
N TYR A 392 20.27 -12.53 3.45
CA TYR A 392 20.16 -11.28 2.71
C TYR A 392 21.56 -10.72 2.42
N ARG A 393 21.63 -9.72 1.53
CA ARG A 393 22.84 -8.97 1.23
C ARG A 393 22.60 -7.48 1.45
N ILE A 394 23.62 -6.77 1.91
CA ILE A 394 23.67 -5.31 1.93
C ILE A 394 24.68 -4.88 0.86
N SER A 395 24.30 -3.93 0.02
CA SER A 395 25.17 -3.33 -0.99
C SER A 395 25.61 -1.94 -0.55
N GLY A 396 26.86 -1.82 -0.10
CA GLY A 396 27.38 -0.59 0.52
C GLY A 396 27.00 -0.51 2.00
N GLU A 397 26.70 0.70 2.47
CA GLU A 397 26.29 0.98 3.85
C GLU A 397 24.84 1.45 3.91
N LEU A 398 24.16 1.20 5.03
CA LEU A 398 22.78 1.59 5.31
C LEU A 398 22.71 2.82 6.25
N THR A 399 23.59 3.80 6.04
CA THR A 399 23.74 4.95 6.93
C THR A 399 22.44 5.75 7.07
N ASN A 400 21.78 6.08 5.96
CA ASN A 400 20.55 6.88 6.02
C ASN A 400 19.39 6.06 6.58
N THR A 401 19.36 4.76 6.30
CA THR A 401 18.41 3.82 6.90
C THR A 401 18.55 3.77 8.43
N ASP A 402 19.78 3.78 8.96
CA ASP A 402 20.02 3.83 10.40
C ASP A 402 19.65 5.19 11.01
N THR A 403 19.95 6.30 10.31
CA THR A 403 19.45 7.63 10.68
C THR A 403 17.93 7.62 10.76
N ILE A 404 17.25 7.00 9.80
CA ILE A 404 15.79 6.88 9.79
C ILE A 404 15.27 6.11 11.00
N MET A 405 15.88 4.96 11.29
CA MET A 405 15.50 4.14 12.44
C MET A 405 15.62 4.90 13.76
N ASN A 406 16.62 5.77 13.90
CA ASN A 406 16.92 6.48 15.14
C ASN A 406 16.21 7.84 15.27
N ASN A 407 16.09 8.58 14.16
CA ASN A 407 15.80 10.02 14.20
C ASN A 407 14.56 10.43 13.40
N THR A 408 13.98 9.54 12.59
CA THR A 408 12.77 9.85 11.79
C THR A 408 11.49 9.46 12.51
N LEU A 409 10.48 10.31 12.38
CA LEU A 409 9.09 10.08 12.70
C LEU A 409 8.20 10.66 11.58
N TRP A 410 6.91 10.35 11.57
CA TRP A 410 5.93 11.02 10.74
C TRP A 410 4.66 11.38 11.51
N ILE A 411 4.04 12.48 11.09
CA ILE A 411 2.77 13.01 11.58
C ILE A 411 1.72 13.01 10.47
N GLY A 412 0.47 13.31 10.82
CA GLY A 412 -0.64 13.15 9.89
C GLY A 412 -0.83 14.28 8.90
N VAL A 413 -1.21 13.91 7.68
CA VAL A 413 -1.74 14.80 6.63
C VAL A 413 -3.08 14.30 6.10
N TYR A 414 -3.64 13.25 6.70
CA TYR A 414 -4.83 12.57 6.17
C TYR A 414 -6.08 13.47 6.20
N PRO A 415 -7.13 13.16 5.41
CA PRO A 415 -8.26 14.05 5.17
C PRO A 415 -9.11 14.41 6.39
N GLY A 416 -8.95 13.69 7.52
CA GLY A 416 -9.68 14.00 8.76
C GLY A 416 -9.04 15.10 9.61
N LEU A 417 -7.91 15.67 9.16
CA LEU A 417 -7.24 16.78 9.86
C LEU A 417 -7.70 18.13 9.30
N THR A 418 -8.12 19.01 10.20
CA THR A 418 -8.45 20.40 9.89
C THR A 418 -7.21 21.28 9.98
N GLU A 419 -7.26 22.47 9.39
CA GLU A 419 -6.18 23.44 9.50
C GLU A 419 -5.90 23.86 10.95
N GLU A 420 -6.93 23.94 11.79
CA GLU A 420 -6.79 24.22 13.23
C GLU A 420 -5.98 23.13 13.95
N MET A 421 -6.24 21.85 13.65
CA MET A 421 -5.46 20.75 14.18
C MET A 421 -3.99 20.84 13.72
N LEU A 422 -3.76 21.12 12.43
CA LEU A 422 -2.40 21.24 11.88
C LEU A 422 -1.65 22.44 12.47
N ASN A 423 -2.32 23.57 12.69
CA ASN A 423 -1.78 24.73 13.39
C ASN A 423 -1.30 24.35 14.79
N PHE A 424 -2.14 23.67 15.56
CA PHE A 424 -1.77 23.22 16.90
C PHE A 424 -0.56 22.28 16.89
N VAL A 425 -0.45 21.40 15.89
CA VAL A 425 0.75 20.55 15.72
C VAL A 425 2.00 21.39 15.48
N VAL A 426 1.94 22.36 14.57
CA VAL A 426 3.05 23.28 14.28
C VAL A 426 3.47 24.04 15.54
N GLU A 427 2.51 24.65 16.26
CA GLU A 427 2.79 25.42 17.48
C GLU A 427 3.52 24.58 18.53
N LYS A 428 3.14 23.30 18.68
CA LYS A 428 3.82 22.40 19.61
C LYS A 428 5.22 22.03 19.16
N ILE A 429 5.43 21.81 17.86
CA ILE A 429 6.78 21.54 17.35
C ILE A 429 7.67 22.78 17.51
N GLU A 430 7.19 23.98 17.15
CA GLU A 430 7.91 25.24 17.32
C GLU A 430 8.25 25.48 18.80
N ALA A 431 7.28 25.29 19.70
CA ALA A 431 7.47 25.43 21.14
C ALA A 431 8.51 24.45 21.70
N PHE A 432 8.55 23.20 21.22
CA PHE A 432 9.53 22.21 21.63
C PHE A 432 10.96 22.63 21.28
N PHE A 433 11.15 23.20 20.09
CA PHE A 433 12.47 23.63 19.61
C PHE A 433 12.86 25.05 20.02
N GLY A 434 12.04 25.75 20.81
CA GLY A 434 12.37 27.13 21.19
C GLY A 434 12.23 28.13 20.04
N VAL A 435 11.46 27.81 19.00
CA VAL A 435 11.24 28.67 17.83
C VAL A 435 10.04 29.60 18.10
N ASN A 436 10.15 30.87 17.71
CA ASN A 436 9.11 31.91 17.87
C ASN A 436 8.75 32.28 19.32
N PHE A 437 9.73 32.27 20.24
CA PHE A 437 9.60 32.88 21.58
C PHE A 437 10.02 34.35 21.63
#